data_AF-A0A8T7BLQ0-F1
#
_entry.id   AF-A0A8T7BLQ0-F1
#
_cell.length_a   1.000
_cell.length_b   1.000
_cell.length_c   1.000
_cell.angle_alpha   90.00
_cell.angle_beta   90.00
_cell.angle_gamma   90.00
#
_symmetry.space_group_name_H-M   'P 1'
#
loop_
_entity.id
_entity.type
_entity.pdbx_description
1 polymer ?
#
loop_
_entity_poly.entity_id
_entity_poly.type
_entity_poly.pdbx_seq_one_letter_code
_entity_poly.pdbx_strand_id
1 'polypeptide(L)'
;MMESLLHKFYAASISIGPDGSMLVASTKDRVMMWGTIFCFIGATSLICWLIWRSSRPGKAAIAIFVISLVIPVLIIPSVRQEYIHVTRSEITIESGEWYKPSKTVLNMSNLRKIHETDNQGFLPGNLIGDPNVSWHLTRLDGDLEEMELNHFFNAHRMVVAYYFIDRGFWVERLEDRLRLGY
;
A
#
# COMPACT_ATOMS: atom_id res chain seq x y z
N MET A 1 2.46 15.53 -13.67
CA MET A 1 2.11 16.46 -12.57
C MET A 1 1.06 15.86 -11.62
N MET A 2 -0.05 15.31 -12.12
CA MET A 2 -1.03 14.59 -11.30
C MET A 2 -0.42 13.37 -10.56
N GLU A 3 0.43 12.59 -11.24
CA GLU A 3 1.15 11.46 -10.62
C GLU A 3 2.08 11.86 -9.47
N SER A 4 2.74 13.02 -9.56
CA SER A 4 3.58 13.56 -8.49
C SER A 4 2.75 14.02 -7.29
N LEU A 5 1.55 14.56 -7.54
CA LEU A 5 0.60 14.90 -6.48
C LEU A 5 0.09 13.63 -5.80
N LEU A 6 -0.29 12.62 -6.56
CA LEU A 6 -0.70 11.30 -6.03
C LEU A 6 0.45 10.62 -5.26
N HIS A 7 1.70 10.73 -5.72
CA HIS A 7 2.88 10.22 -5.00
C HIS A 7 3.06 10.82 -3.60
N LYS A 8 2.64 12.07 -3.37
CA LYS A 8 2.71 12.69 -2.03
C LYS A 8 1.66 12.14 -1.06
N PHE A 9 0.63 11.46 -1.57
CA PHE A 9 -0.43 10.90 -0.73
C PHE A 9 -0.13 9.47 -0.25
N TYR A 10 0.76 8.74 -0.93
CA TYR A 10 1.34 7.46 -0.48
C TYR A 10 2.31 7.60 0.70
N ALA A 11 1.97 8.43 1.69
CA ALA A 11 2.72 8.53 2.92
C ALA A 11 2.40 7.30 3.78
N ALA A 12 3.34 6.36 3.85
CA ALA A 12 3.34 5.43 4.98
C ALA A 12 3.94 6.09 6.20
N SER A 13 3.31 5.84 7.34
CA SER A 13 3.93 6.02 8.64
C SER A 13 4.81 4.82 8.95
N ILE A 14 6.05 5.08 9.35
CA ILE A 14 6.98 4.07 9.84
C ILE A 14 7.17 4.34 11.33
N SER A 15 7.04 3.30 12.14
CA SER A 15 7.34 3.36 13.56
C SER A 15 8.24 2.18 13.94
N ILE A 16 9.20 2.42 14.83
CA ILE A 16 10.10 1.39 15.35
C ILE A 16 9.79 1.25 16.84
N GLY A 17 9.42 0.04 17.25
CA GLY A 17 9.12 -0.30 18.63
C GLY A 17 10.38 -0.40 19.50
N PRO A 18 10.23 -0.33 20.84
CA PRO A 18 11.35 -0.47 21.78
C PRO A 18 11.98 -1.87 21.78
N ASP A 19 11.23 -2.90 21.36
CA ASP A 19 11.70 -4.25 21.09
C ASP A 19 12.51 -4.35 19.78
N GLY A 20 12.60 -3.23 19.07
CA GLY A 20 13.23 -3.11 17.78
C GLY A 20 12.36 -3.60 16.63
N SER A 21 11.09 -3.97 16.84
CA SER A 21 10.16 -4.27 15.73
C SER A 21 9.93 -3.02 14.86
N MET A 22 9.61 -3.21 13.59
CA MET A 22 9.20 -2.13 12.69
C MET A 22 7.76 -2.33 12.27
N LEU A 23 6.96 -1.28 12.35
CA LEU A 23 5.62 -1.22 11.79
C LEU A 23 5.60 -0.16 10.69
N VAL A 24 5.32 -0.60 9.47
CA VAL A 24 5.04 0.27 8.33
C VAL A 24 3.55 0.21 8.10
N ALA A 25 2.85 1.32 8.30
CA ALA A 25 1.42 1.43 8.12
C ALA A 25 1.11 2.50 7.07
N SER A 26 0.24 2.18 6.12
CA SER A 26 -0.31 3.17 5.20
C SER A 26 -1.80 3.36 5.40
N THR A 27 -2.16 4.62 5.56
CA THR A 27 -3.52 5.10 5.33
C THR A 27 -3.69 5.28 3.84
N LYS A 28 -4.37 4.32 3.19
CA LYS A 28 -4.69 4.35 1.77
C LYS A 28 -5.28 5.72 1.36
N ASP A 29 -4.61 6.37 0.41
CA ASP A 29 -5.00 7.55 -0.40
C ASP A 29 -6.48 7.53 -0.82
N ARG A 30 -7.05 6.33 -0.91
CA ARG A 30 -8.45 6.09 -1.23
C ARG A 30 -9.41 6.79 -0.27
N VAL A 31 -9.11 6.90 1.04
CA VAL A 31 -10.01 7.61 1.97
C VAL A 31 -10.10 9.10 1.62
N MET A 32 -8.97 9.75 1.36
CA MET A 32 -8.94 11.17 0.96
C MET A 32 -9.56 11.38 -0.43
N MET A 33 -9.29 10.49 -1.38
CA MET A 33 -9.87 10.55 -2.72
C MET A 33 -11.40 10.41 -2.68
N TRP A 34 -11.92 9.38 -2.01
CA TRP A 34 -13.36 9.17 -1.88
C TRP A 34 -14.04 10.26 -1.05
N GLY A 35 -13.37 10.76 -0.01
CA GLY A 35 -13.82 11.94 0.74
C GLY A 35 -13.94 13.17 -0.14
N THR A 36 -12.95 13.42 -1.01
CA THR A 36 -12.96 14.55 -1.95
C THR A 36 -14.08 14.41 -3.00
N ILE A 37 -14.26 13.22 -3.56
CA ILE A 37 -15.35 12.91 -4.50
C ILE A 37 -16.70 13.15 -3.83
N PHE A 38 -16.88 12.66 -2.60
CA PHE A 38 -18.09 12.89 -1.82
C PHE A 38 -18.35 14.37 -1.59
N CYS A 39 -17.34 15.14 -1.17
CA CYS A 39 -17.47 16.59 -0.97
C CYS A 39 -17.83 17.32 -2.26
N PHE A 40 -17.24 16.94 -3.40
CA PHE A 40 -17.52 17.56 -4.69
C PHE A 40 -18.94 17.26 -5.18
N ILE A 41 -19.37 15.99 -5.11
CA ILE A 41 -20.74 15.58 -5.45
C ILE A 41 -21.73 16.24 -4.49
N GLY A 42 -21.40 16.30 -3.20
CA GLY A 42 -22.22 16.92 -2.17
C GLY A 42 -22.43 18.41 -2.44
N ALA A 43 -21.35 19.15 -2.67
CA ALA A 43 -21.37 20.57 -2.94
C ALA A 43 -22.13 20.90 -4.24
N THR A 44 -21.85 20.18 -5.33
CA THR A 44 -22.54 20.40 -6.61
C THR A 44 -24.04 20.08 -6.52
N SER A 45 -24.41 19.01 -5.84
CA SER A 45 -25.82 18.64 -5.61
C SER A 45 -26.56 19.70 -4.78
N LEU A 46 -25.91 20.23 -3.74
CA LEU A 46 -26.50 21.24 -2.86
C LEU A 46 -26.66 22.59 -3.58
N ILE A 47 -25.66 23.00 -4.36
CA ILE A 47 -25.73 24.20 -5.23
C ILE A 47 -26.88 24.06 -6.24
N CYS A 48 -26.98 22.93 -6.94
CA CYS A 48 -28.05 22.66 -7.89
C CYS A 48 -29.44 22.69 -7.22
N TRP A 49 -29.56 22.14 -6.01
CA TRP A 49 -30.81 22.20 -5.25
C TRP A 49 -31.20 23.62 -4.86
N LEU A 50 -30.25 24.44 -4.41
CA LEU A 50 -30.48 25.83 -4.02
C LEU A 50 -30.96 26.69 -5.20
N ILE A 51 -30.38 26.50 -6.39
CA ILE A 51 -30.76 27.24 -7.62
C ILE A 51 -32.16 26.82 -8.11
N TRP A 52 -32.50 25.54 -7.99
CA TRP A 52 -33.70 24.93 -8.62
C TRP A 52 -34.72 24.38 -7.62
N ARG A 53 -34.84 25.01 -6.46
CA ARG A 53 -35.59 24.55 -5.27
C ARG A 53 -37.03 24.05 -5.52
N SER A 54 -37.76 24.66 -6.46
CA SER A 54 -39.18 24.32 -6.74
C SER A 54 -39.37 23.33 -7.91
N SER A 55 -38.31 22.92 -8.59
CA SER A 55 -38.42 22.24 -9.87
C SER A 55 -38.04 20.75 -9.78
N ARG A 56 -38.45 19.95 -10.77
CA ARG A 56 -38.07 18.53 -10.89
C ARG A 56 -36.55 18.28 -10.73
N PRO A 57 -35.64 19.09 -11.31
CA PRO A 57 -34.19 18.89 -11.10
C PRO A 57 -33.74 19.12 -9.65
N GLY A 58 -34.41 19.97 -8.87
CA GLY A 58 -34.12 20.12 -7.44
C GLY A 58 -34.37 18.84 -6.64
N LYS A 59 -35.44 18.09 -6.96
CA LYS A 59 -35.71 16.78 -6.33
C LYS A 59 -34.67 15.74 -6.71
N ALA A 60 -34.21 15.74 -7.97
CA ALA A 60 -33.16 14.85 -8.45
C ALA A 60 -31.81 15.13 -7.76
N ALA A 61 -31.47 16.40 -7.54
CA ALA A 61 -30.25 16.79 -6.84
C ALA A 61 -30.20 16.28 -5.38
N ILE A 62 -31.33 16.34 -4.66
CA ILE A 62 -31.43 15.73 -3.32
C ILE A 62 -31.23 14.22 -3.39
N ALA A 63 -31.85 13.53 -4.36
CA ALA A 63 -31.69 12.09 -4.50
C ALA A 63 -30.22 11.69 -4.75
N ILE A 64 -29.50 12.44 -5.60
CA ILE A 64 -28.07 12.23 -5.86
C ILE A 64 -27.24 12.47 -4.59
N PHE A 65 -27.55 13.51 -3.84
CA PHE A 65 -26.89 13.79 -2.55
C PHE A 65 -27.11 12.63 -1.55
N VAL A 66 -28.33 12.11 -1.44
CA VAL A 66 -28.62 10.98 -0.55
C VAL A 66 -27.88 9.73 -1.00
N ILE A 67 -27.82 9.46 -2.31
CA ILE A 67 -27.06 8.32 -2.85
C ILE A 67 -25.55 8.50 -2.59
N SER A 68 -25.01 9.72 -2.64
CA SER A 68 -23.59 9.94 -2.38
C SER A 68 -23.17 9.65 -0.94
N LEU A 69 -24.11 9.65 0.03
CA LEU A 69 -23.85 9.20 1.41
C LEU A 69 -23.41 7.73 1.50
N VAL A 70 -23.67 6.92 0.47
CA VAL A 70 -23.12 5.57 0.37
C VAL A 70 -21.58 5.60 0.40
N ILE A 71 -20.95 6.64 -0.12
CA ILE A 71 -19.49 6.78 -0.15
C ILE A 71 -18.91 6.83 1.27
N PRO A 72 -19.26 7.79 2.15
CA PRO A 72 -18.72 7.82 3.51
C PRO A 72 -19.23 6.69 4.40
N VAL A 73 -20.40 6.09 4.13
CA VAL A 73 -20.98 5.04 4.98
C VAL A 73 -20.48 3.65 4.64
N LEU A 74 -20.33 3.34 3.36
CA LEU A 74 -19.90 2.00 2.91
C LEU A 74 -18.48 2.03 2.36
N ILE A 75 -18.13 3.02 1.54
CA ILE A 75 -16.84 3.03 0.83
C ILE A 75 -15.69 3.47 1.75
N ILE A 76 -15.82 4.52 2.56
CA ILE A 76 -14.72 4.95 3.42
C ILE A 76 -14.36 3.90 4.49
N PRO A 77 -15.32 3.31 5.24
CA PRO A 77 -15.01 2.25 6.21
C PRO A 77 -14.50 0.99 5.53
N SER A 78 -14.80 0.80 4.24
CA SER A 78 -14.29 -0.32 3.46
C SER A 78 -12.79 -0.25 3.17
N VAL A 79 -12.20 0.93 3.27
CA VAL A 79 -10.76 1.12 3.08
C VAL A 79 -10.03 0.73 4.36
N ARG A 80 -9.54 -0.52 4.41
CA ARG A 80 -8.69 -0.99 5.50
C ARG A 80 -7.28 -0.39 5.36
N GLN A 81 -6.67 -0.04 6.49
CA GLN A 81 -5.24 0.27 6.56
C GLN A 81 -4.42 -0.98 6.22
N GLU A 82 -3.38 -0.79 5.41
CA GLU A 82 -2.42 -1.84 5.10
C GLU A 82 -1.23 -1.70 6.04
N TYR A 83 -0.75 -2.81 6.59
CA TYR A 83 0.35 -2.81 7.53
C TYR A 83 1.33 -3.94 7.26
N ILE A 84 2.60 -3.61 7.44
CA ILE A 84 3.72 -4.52 7.40
C ILE A 84 4.37 -4.42 8.77
N HIS A 85 4.25 -5.50 9.53
CA HIS A 85 4.90 -5.64 10.81
C HIS A 85 6.11 -6.54 10.66
N VAL A 86 7.29 -6.02 10.98
CA VAL A 86 8.56 -6.70 10.80
C VAL A 86 9.22 -6.88 12.16
N THR A 87 9.30 -8.13 12.60
CA THR A 87 10.06 -8.51 13.80
C THR A 87 11.36 -9.20 13.39
N ARG A 88 12.16 -9.64 14.36
CA ARG A 88 13.36 -10.44 14.08
C ARG A 88 13.04 -11.85 13.56
N SER A 89 11.89 -12.39 13.94
CA SER A 89 11.50 -13.77 13.65
C SER A 89 10.46 -13.90 12.54
N GLU A 90 9.73 -12.83 12.24
CA GLU A 90 8.65 -12.87 11.26
C GLU A 90 8.37 -11.53 10.60
N ILE A 91 7.87 -11.60 9.35
CA ILE A 91 7.22 -10.52 8.64
C ILE A 91 5.73 -10.86 8.59
N THR A 92 4.90 -9.98 9.11
CA THR A 92 3.45 -10.06 8.95
C THR A 92 2.99 -8.95 8.03
N ILE A 93 2.42 -9.33 6.89
CA ILE A 93 1.82 -8.42 5.92
C ILE A 93 0.31 -8.59 6.02
N GLU A 94 -0.38 -7.54 6.45
CA GLU A 94 -1.84 -7.51 6.43
C GLU A 94 -2.31 -6.50 5.42
N SER A 95 -3.11 -7.00 4.48
CA SER A 95 -3.58 -6.27 3.33
C SER A 95 -4.98 -6.71 2.95
N GLY A 96 -5.47 -6.22 1.81
CA GLY A 96 -6.79 -6.55 1.29
C GLY A 96 -7.86 -5.53 1.68
N GLU A 97 -9.09 -5.89 1.37
CA GLU A 97 -10.26 -5.05 1.59
C GLU A 97 -10.89 -5.45 2.94
N TRP A 98 -11.66 -4.54 3.56
CA TRP A 98 -12.27 -4.83 4.87
C TRP A 98 -13.07 -6.15 4.90
N TYR A 99 -13.73 -6.53 3.80
CA TYR A 99 -14.54 -7.75 3.69
C TYR A 99 -13.74 -8.97 3.25
N LYS A 100 -12.53 -8.78 2.75
CA LYS A 100 -11.63 -9.86 2.32
C LYS A 100 -10.22 -9.58 2.84
N PRO A 101 -10.02 -9.67 4.17
CA PRO A 101 -8.71 -9.48 4.76
C PRO A 101 -7.76 -10.57 4.26
N SER A 102 -6.55 -10.17 3.88
CA SER A 102 -5.45 -11.09 3.58
C SER A 102 -4.35 -10.87 4.60
N LYS A 103 -3.83 -11.95 5.17
CA LYS A 103 -2.71 -11.95 6.09
C LYS A 103 -1.70 -12.96 5.60
N THR A 104 -0.51 -12.47 5.29
CA THR A 104 0.65 -13.29 4.93
C THR A 104 1.65 -13.19 6.07
N VAL A 105 2.04 -14.32 6.63
CA VAL A 105 3.06 -14.39 7.68
C VAL A 105 4.24 -15.15 7.14
N LEU A 106 5.41 -14.53 7.22
CA LEU A 106 6.66 -15.03 6.69
C LEU A 106 7.64 -15.25 7.83
N ASN A 107 8.02 -16.50 8.03
CA ASN A 107 8.93 -16.87 9.09
C ASN A 107 10.38 -16.61 8.65
N MET A 108 11.09 -15.80 9.43
CA MET A 108 12.49 -15.41 9.21
C MET A 108 13.49 -16.38 9.87
N SER A 109 13.01 -17.37 10.62
CA SER A 109 13.89 -18.43 11.12
C SER A 109 14.55 -19.17 9.96
N ASN A 110 15.85 -19.44 10.12
CA ASN A 110 16.69 -20.07 9.11
C ASN A 110 16.80 -19.28 7.79
N LEU A 111 16.42 -18.01 7.74
CA LEU A 111 16.63 -17.20 6.54
C LEU A 111 18.12 -16.93 6.38
N ARG A 112 18.68 -17.37 5.25
CA ARG A 112 20.08 -17.15 4.91
C ARG A 112 20.26 -15.86 4.12
N LYS A 113 19.39 -15.64 3.13
CA LYS A 113 19.52 -14.55 2.16
C LYS A 113 18.17 -14.16 1.60
N ILE A 114 17.97 -12.86 1.41
CA ILE A 114 16.88 -12.30 0.61
C ILE A 114 17.48 -11.83 -0.71
N HIS A 115 16.92 -12.26 -1.82
CA HIS A 115 17.31 -11.84 -3.15
C HIS A 115 16.11 -11.21 -3.86
N GLU A 116 16.23 -9.97 -4.30
CA GLU A 116 15.20 -9.34 -5.10
C GLU A 116 15.31 -9.81 -6.55
N THR A 117 14.25 -10.39 -7.11
CA THR A 117 14.19 -10.78 -8.52
C THR A 117 13.18 -9.91 -9.24
N ASP A 118 13.46 -9.54 -10.47
CA ASP A 118 12.45 -9.01 -11.37
C ASP A 118 12.00 -10.10 -12.33
N ASN A 119 10.70 -10.37 -12.33
CA ASN A 119 10.10 -11.47 -13.09
C ASN A 119 9.99 -11.17 -14.59
N GLN A 120 10.32 -9.97 -15.07
CA GLN A 120 10.18 -9.59 -16.50
C GLN A 120 11.43 -9.00 -17.18
N GLY A 121 12.56 -8.88 -16.49
CA GLY A 121 13.80 -8.33 -17.06
C GLY A 121 13.76 -6.82 -17.34
N PHE A 122 12.82 -6.09 -16.74
CA PHE A 122 12.73 -4.64 -16.76
C PHE A 122 13.42 -4.03 -15.54
N LEU A 123 14.15 -2.93 -15.75
CA LEU A 123 14.77 -2.18 -14.65
C LEU A 123 13.68 -1.69 -13.68
N PRO A 124 13.73 -2.04 -12.39
CA PRO A 124 12.75 -1.53 -11.44
C PRO A 124 12.91 -0.01 -11.37
N GLY A 125 11.83 0.72 -11.67
CA GLY A 125 11.86 2.17 -11.83
C GLY A 125 12.06 2.93 -10.52
N ASN A 126 12.19 2.26 -9.38
CA ASN A 126 12.01 2.85 -8.04
C ASN A 126 10.71 3.65 -7.89
N LEU A 127 9.79 3.44 -8.84
CA LEU A 127 8.48 4.03 -8.86
C LEU A 127 7.54 3.06 -8.14
N ILE A 128 6.65 3.64 -7.35
CA ILE A 128 5.59 2.90 -6.67
C ILE A 128 4.82 2.09 -7.72
N GLY A 129 4.80 0.77 -7.55
CA GLY A 129 3.95 -0.12 -8.36
C GLY A 129 4.62 -0.93 -9.45
N ASP A 130 5.95 -1.18 -9.42
CA ASP A 130 6.57 -2.18 -10.31
C ASP A 130 5.90 -3.55 -10.08
N PRO A 131 5.03 -4.03 -10.98
CA PRO A 131 4.18 -5.18 -10.69
C PRO A 131 4.96 -6.51 -10.64
N ASN A 132 6.28 -6.48 -10.85
CA ASN A 132 7.09 -7.64 -11.20
C ASN A 132 8.25 -7.92 -10.24
N VAL A 133 8.37 -7.20 -9.11
CA VAL A 133 9.43 -7.47 -8.13
C VAL A 133 8.95 -8.52 -7.13
N SER A 134 9.67 -9.65 -7.07
CA SER A 134 9.50 -10.69 -6.06
C SER A 134 10.73 -10.78 -5.16
N TRP A 135 10.53 -11.27 -3.94
CA TRP A 135 11.62 -11.60 -3.02
C TRP A 135 11.80 -13.10 -2.98
N HIS A 136 12.99 -13.57 -3.35
CA HIS A 136 13.41 -14.95 -3.22
C HIS A 136 14.14 -15.11 -1.90
N LEU A 137 13.54 -15.88 -1.00
CA LEU A 137 14.02 -16.14 0.34
C LEU A 137 14.75 -17.48 0.31
N THR A 138 16.07 -17.44 0.39
CA THR A 138 16.89 -18.65 0.51
C THR A 138 17.08 -18.97 1.98
N ARG A 139 16.66 -20.16 2.38
CA ARG A 139 16.81 -20.66 3.76
C ARG A 139 18.12 -21.45 3.93
N LEU A 140 18.52 -21.70 5.18
CA LEU A 140 19.76 -22.43 5.52
C LEU A 140 19.73 -23.91 5.14
N ASP A 141 18.54 -24.50 5.09
CA ASP A 141 18.26 -25.86 4.60
C ASP A 141 18.31 -25.97 3.07
N GLY A 142 18.44 -24.84 2.37
CA GLY A 142 18.45 -24.77 0.91
C GLY A 142 17.06 -24.57 0.31
N ASP A 143 16.01 -24.46 1.12
CA ASP A 143 14.67 -24.16 0.62
C ASP A 143 14.61 -22.76 0.00
N LEU A 144 13.83 -22.64 -1.07
CA LEU A 144 13.65 -21.40 -1.81
C LEU A 144 12.16 -21.06 -1.81
N GLU A 145 11.83 -19.99 -1.09
CA GLU A 145 10.47 -19.47 -1.03
C GLU A 145 10.41 -18.17 -1.84
N GLU A 146 9.53 -18.11 -2.84
CA GLU A 146 9.26 -16.87 -3.59
C GLU A 146 8.07 -16.16 -2.96
N MET A 147 8.27 -14.88 -2.64
CA MET A 147 7.21 -13.99 -2.20
C MET A 147 6.97 -12.92 -3.26
N GLU A 148 5.78 -12.95 -3.85
CA GLU A 148 5.25 -11.81 -4.60
C GLU A 148 4.92 -10.67 -3.63
N LEU A 149 5.53 -9.51 -3.87
CA LEU A 149 5.29 -8.33 -3.05
C LEU A 149 3.99 -7.68 -3.50
N ASN A 150 3.02 -7.54 -2.58
CA ASN A 150 1.84 -6.73 -2.88
C ASN A 150 2.26 -5.26 -3.16
N HIS A 151 1.40 -4.49 -3.82
CA HIS A 151 1.72 -3.10 -4.20
C HIS A 151 2.19 -2.23 -3.01
N PHE A 152 1.64 -2.45 -1.82
CA PHE A 152 2.02 -1.70 -0.62
C PHE A 152 3.41 -2.06 -0.13
N PHE A 153 3.71 -3.35 -0.01
CA PHE A 153 5.03 -3.84 0.37
C PHE A 153 6.07 -3.42 -0.66
N ASN A 154 5.75 -3.54 -1.94
CA ASN A 154 6.64 -3.15 -3.02
C ASN A 154 7.00 -1.64 -2.95
N ALA A 155 6.03 -0.77 -2.64
CA ALA A 155 6.28 0.66 -2.45
C ALA A 155 7.24 0.97 -1.28
N HIS A 156 7.32 0.08 -0.29
CA HIS A 156 8.13 0.26 0.93
C HIS A 156 9.29 -0.74 1.01
N ARG A 157 9.56 -1.49 -0.08
CA ARG A 157 10.54 -2.59 -0.10
C ARG A 157 11.93 -2.13 0.33
N MET A 158 12.35 -0.93 -0.07
CA MET A 158 13.64 -0.37 0.29
C MET A 158 13.79 -0.18 1.80
N VAL A 159 12.76 0.40 2.44
CA VAL A 159 12.78 0.64 3.90
C VAL A 159 12.85 -0.68 4.64
N VAL A 160 12.07 -1.67 4.20
CA VAL A 160 12.06 -3.02 4.78
C VAL A 160 13.42 -3.71 4.57
N ALA A 161 14.01 -3.60 3.37
CA ALA A 161 15.32 -4.14 3.05
C ALA A 161 16.43 -3.53 3.93
N TYR A 162 16.46 -2.20 4.09
CA TYR A 162 17.44 -1.55 4.97
C TYR A 162 17.27 -1.95 6.43
N TYR A 163 16.02 -2.06 6.90
CA TYR A 163 15.76 -2.56 8.24
C TYR A 163 16.34 -3.99 8.45
N PHE A 164 16.29 -4.85 7.44
CA PHE A 164 16.92 -6.17 7.51
C PHE A 164 18.44 -6.13 7.52
N ILE A 165 19.03 -5.31 6.66
CA ILE A 165 20.49 -5.11 6.60
C ILE A 165 21.01 -4.63 7.97
N ASP A 166 20.33 -3.65 8.58
CA ASP A 166 20.66 -3.10 9.90
C ASP A 166 20.57 -4.14 11.03
N ARG A 167 19.84 -5.24 10.81
CA ARG A 167 19.69 -6.36 11.76
C ARG A 167 20.56 -7.56 11.42
N GLY A 168 21.47 -7.42 10.46
CA GLY A 168 22.47 -8.42 10.11
C GLY A 168 21.99 -9.47 9.11
N PHE A 169 20.84 -9.28 8.47
CA PHE A 169 20.40 -10.13 7.38
C PHE A 169 21.09 -9.74 6.07
N TRP A 170 21.42 -10.73 5.24
CA TRP A 170 21.93 -10.49 3.90
C TRP A 170 20.77 -10.23 2.94
N VAL A 171 20.67 -9.00 2.43
CA VAL A 171 19.69 -8.61 1.42
C VAL A 171 20.43 -8.15 0.17
N GLU A 172 20.18 -8.83 -0.95
CA GLU A 172 20.71 -8.43 -2.25
C GLU A 172 19.61 -7.76 -3.06
N ARG A 173 19.72 -6.44 -3.21
CA ARG A 173 18.76 -5.61 -3.93
C ARG A 173 19.07 -5.57 -5.41
N LEU A 174 18.04 -5.37 -6.23
CA LEU A 174 18.21 -5.16 -7.68
C LEU A 174 19.09 -3.92 -7.97
N GLU A 175 18.88 -2.84 -7.20
CA GLU A 175 19.65 -1.60 -7.34
C GLU A 175 21.15 -1.76 -7.09
N ASP A 176 21.52 -2.63 -6.14
CA ASP A 176 22.92 -2.81 -5.74
C ASP A 176 23.70 -3.55 -6.85
N ARG A 177 23.04 -4.47 -7.57
CA ARG A 177 23.63 -5.14 -8.73
C ARG A 177 23.91 -4.19 -9.88
N LEU A 178 22.97 -3.28 -10.16
CA LEU A 178 23.12 -2.27 -11.21
C LEU A 178 24.29 -1.32 -10.94
N ARG A 179 24.52 -0.95 -9.67
CA ARG A 179 25.69 -0.13 -9.29
C ARG A 179 27.02 -0.85 -9.47
N LEU A 180 27.01 -2.17 -9.37
CA LEU A 180 28.19 -3.03 -9.49
C LEU A 180 28.44 -3.52 -10.91
N GLY A 181 27.55 -3.20 -11.88
CA GLY A 181 27.71 -3.56 -13.29
C GLY A 181 27.43 -5.03 -13.60
N TYR A 182 26.66 -5.71 -12.74
CA TYR A 182 26.18 -7.08 -12.95
C TYR A 182 24.82 -7.11 -13.66
#